data_AF-A0A3D1QXG8-F1
#
_entry.id   AF-A0A3D1QXG8-F1
#
_cell.length_a   1.000
_cell.length_b   1.000
_cell.length_c   1.000
_cell.angle_alpha   90.00
_cell.angle_beta   90.00
_cell.angle_gamma   90.00
#
_symmetry.space_group_name_H-M   'P 1'
#
loop_
_entity.id
_entity.type
_entity.pdbx_description
1 polymer ?
#
loop_
_entity_poly.entity_id
_entity_poly.type
_entity_poly.pdbx_seq_one_letter_code
_entity_poly.pdbx_strand_id
1 'polypeptide(L)'
;MDKASVEALVERVLRDVLKRQAAEQLFLFGPSGEPFWCARKPIHRDEMFVLEQALALIQAVETTKPKPFIDHDSAGRYSVAALGGDSDLYVVCVNPLPDRQAAEARVVHLRDVLRVRVRDVRNREIRVANGYLN
;
A
#
# COMPACT_ATOMS: atom_id res chain seq x y z
N MET A 1 0.11 -22.93 0.29
CA MET A 1 0.87 -21.85 0.95
C MET A 1 -0.07 -21.30 2.01
N ASP A 2 0.31 -21.33 3.27
CA ASP A 2 -0.55 -20.85 4.36
C ASP A 2 -0.63 -19.31 4.36
N LYS A 3 -1.64 -18.76 5.04
CA LYS A 3 -1.87 -17.32 5.18
C LYS A 3 -0.62 -16.59 5.72
N ALA A 4 0.08 -17.23 6.66
CA ALA A 4 1.29 -16.71 7.27
C ALA A 4 2.43 -16.47 6.25
N SER A 5 2.59 -17.36 5.28
CA SER A 5 3.60 -17.22 4.21
C SER A 5 3.29 -16.04 3.27
N VAL A 6 2.01 -15.75 3.03
CA VAL A 6 1.57 -14.60 2.23
C VAL A 6 1.84 -13.30 2.96
N GLU A 7 1.44 -13.21 4.23
CA GLU A 7 1.68 -12.03 5.05
C GLU A 7 3.17 -11.70 5.16
N ALA A 8 4.02 -12.71 5.41
CA ALA A 8 5.46 -12.54 5.47
C ALA A 8 6.06 -12.05 4.14
N LEU A 9 5.52 -12.52 3.01
CA LEU A 9 5.96 -12.08 1.69
C LEU A 9 5.56 -10.63 1.41
N VAL A 10 4.32 -10.24 1.71
CA VAL A 10 3.82 -8.86 1.53
C VAL A 10 4.61 -7.90 2.42
N GLU A 11 4.82 -8.23 3.70
CA GLU A 11 5.65 -7.43 4.60
C GLU A 11 7.08 -7.28 4.08
N ARG A 12 7.68 -8.37 3.56
CA ARG A 12 9.02 -8.31 2.96
C ARG A 12 9.06 -7.38 1.75
N VAL A 13 8.08 -7.47 0.86
CA VAL A 13 7.99 -6.57 -0.30
C VAL A 13 7.87 -5.12 0.16
N LEU A 14 7.01 -4.84 1.15
CA LEU A 14 6.86 -3.48 1.70
C LEU A 14 8.18 -2.97 2.30
N ARG A 15 8.90 -3.79 3.07
CA ARG A 15 10.23 -3.43 3.60
C ARG A 15 11.25 -3.14 2.51
N ASP A 16 11.27 -3.94 1.46
CA ASP A 16 12.19 -3.76 0.34
C ASP A 16 11.89 -2.47 -0.42
N VAL A 17 10.60 -2.14 -0.62
CA VAL A 17 10.22 -0.87 -1.25
C VAL A 17 10.49 0.32 -0.34
N LEU A 18 10.17 0.23 0.95
CA LEU A 18 10.48 1.27 1.95
C LEU A 18 11.94 1.71 1.86
N LYS A 19 12.87 0.75 1.86
CA LYS A 19 14.32 0.98 1.76
C LYS A 19 14.74 1.66 0.46
N ARG A 20 14.16 1.24 -0.68
CA ARG A 20 14.52 1.78 -2.01
C ARG A 20 13.97 3.17 -2.24
N GLN A 21 12.82 3.45 -1.65
CA GLN A 21 12.06 4.67 -1.87
C GLN A 21 12.35 5.75 -0.83
N ALA A 22 13.20 5.47 0.17
CA ALA A 22 13.50 6.38 1.28
C ALA A 22 12.24 6.90 1.97
N ALA A 23 11.18 6.10 2.07
CA ALA A 23 9.98 6.43 2.83
C ALA A 23 10.20 6.11 4.31
N GLU A 24 9.49 6.82 5.20
CA GLU A 24 9.58 6.56 6.64
C GLU A 24 8.74 5.34 7.05
N GLN A 25 7.57 5.21 6.40
CA GLN A 25 6.65 4.11 6.63
C GLN A 25 5.79 3.87 5.38
N LEU A 26 5.36 2.62 5.22
CA LEU A 26 4.39 2.22 4.21
C LEU A 26 3.30 1.38 4.86
N PHE A 27 2.05 1.68 4.51
CA PHE A 27 0.89 0.87 4.84
C PHE A 27 0.26 0.37 3.56
N LEU A 28 -0.22 -0.86 3.59
CA LEU A 28 -0.99 -1.49 2.52
C LEU A 28 -2.23 -2.10 3.16
N PHE A 29 -3.41 -1.71 2.71
CA PHE A 29 -4.64 -2.20 3.31
C PHE A 29 -5.83 -2.29 2.35
N GLY A 30 -6.80 -3.14 2.68
CA GLY A 30 -8.07 -3.22 1.97
C GLY A 30 -9.10 -2.16 2.39
N PRO A 31 -10.27 -2.11 1.73
CA PRO A 31 -11.27 -1.05 1.92
C PRO A 31 -11.88 -1.01 3.32
N SER A 32 -11.94 -2.14 4.02
CA SER A 32 -12.40 -2.22 5.42
C SER A 32 -11.28 -2.08 6.44
N GLY A 33 -10.07 -1.66 6.00
CA GLY A 33 -8.85 -1.71 6.80
C GLY A 33 -8.19 -3.09 6.80
N GLU A 34 -8.88 -4.14 6.34
CA GLU A 34 -8.36 -5.50 6.22
C GLU A 34 -8.35 -5.95 4.75
N PRO A 35 -7.36 -6.74 4.32
CA PRO A 35 -6.15 -7.11 5.06
C PRO A 35 -5.28 -5.89 5.37
N PHE A 36 -4.54 -5.88 6.47
CA PHE A 36 -3.62 -4.79 6.86
C PHE A 36 -2.16 -5.24 6.91
N TRP A 37 -1.28 -4.47 6.27
CA TRP A 37 0.17 -4.64 6.36
C TRP A 37 0.89 -3.32 6.52
N CYS A 38 2.02 -3.36 7.24
CA CYS A 38 2.93 -2.24 7.39
C CYS A 38 4.37 -2.71 7.10
N ALA A 39 5.21 -1.81 6.57
CA ALA A 39 6.60 -2.13 6.31
C ALA A 39 7.40 -2.31 7.62
N ARG A 40 7.16 -1.46 8.62
CA ARG A 40 7.92 -1.44 9.87
C ARG A 40 7.01 -1.57 11.09
N LYS A 41 7.45 -2.40 12.05
CA LYS A 41 6.85 -2.56 13.39
C LYS A 41 7.90 -2.19 14.46
N PRO A 42 7.50 -1.62 15.62
CA PRO A 42 6.14 -1.17 15.95
C PRO A 42 5.70 0.04 15.11
N ILE A 43 4.40 0.24 14.99
CA ILE A 43 3.82 1.46 14.38
C ILE A 43 3.80 2.53 15.47
N HIS A 44 4.39 3.68 15.21
CA HIS A 44 4.45 4.77 16.17
C HIS A 44 3.16 5.60 16.14
N ARG A 45 2.91 6.37 17.21
CA ARG A 45 1.65 7.10 17.41
C ARG A 45 1.42 8.20 16.36
N ASP A 46 2.49 8.87 15.97
CA ASP A 46 2.53 9.83 14.87
C ASP A 46 2.20 9.17 13.53
N GLU A 47 2.72 7.97 13.27
CA GLU A 47 2.40 7.22 12.05
C GLU A 47 0.91 6.79 12.02
N MET A 48 0.34 6.41 13.17
CA MET A 48 -1.10 6.13 13.28
C MET A 48 -1.96 7.36 13.00
N PHE A 49 -1.57 8.53 13.53
CA PHE A 49 -2.25 9.79 13.26
C PHE A 49 -2.20 10.18 11.78
N VAL A 50 -1.08 9.88 11.10
CA VAL A 50 -0.97 10.06 9.65
C VAL A 50 -1.88 9.08 8.90
N LEU A 51 -1.94 7.83 9.33
CA LEU A 51 -2.81 6.82 8.73
C LEU A 51 -4.30 7.21 8.82
N GLU A 52 -4.75 7.74 9.96
CA GLU A 52 -6.12 8.25 10.12
C GLU A 52 -6.44 9.39 9.13
N GLN A 53 -5.54 10.36 8.99
CA GLN A 53 -5.70 11.45 8.01
C GLN A 53 -5.68 10.93 6.56
N ALA A 54 -4.84 9.94 6.28
CA ALA A 54 -4.75 9.31 4.97
C ALA A 54 -6.04 8.56 4.60
N LEU A 55 -6.69 7.89 5.57
CA LEU A 55 -7.99 7.26 5.35
C LEU A 55 -9.09 8.27 5.01
N ALA A 56 -9.14 9.39 5.72
CA ALA A 56 -10.08 10.47 5.39
C ALA A 56 -9.83 11.05 3.98
N LEU A 57 -8.56 11.19 3.59
CA LEU A 57 -8.20 11.64 2.24
C LEU A 57 -8.65 10.63 1.18
N ILE A 58 -8.42 9.33 1.39
CA ILE A 58 -8.86 8.28 0.47
C ILE A 58 -10.37 8.36 0.25
N GLN A 59 -11.16 8.43 1.33
CA GLN A 59 -12.62 8.54 1.26
C GLN A 59 -13.06 9.77 0.47
N ALA A 60 -12.45 10.93 0.71
CA ALA A 60 -12.76 12.16 -0.03
C ALA A 60 -12.41 12.03 -1.52
N VAL A 61 -11.24 11.47 -1.84
CA VAL A 61 -10.76 11.32 -3.22
C VAL A 61 -11.62 10.34 -4.00
N GLU A 62 -12.06 9.25 -3.40
CA GLU A 62 -12.93 8.26 -4.06
C GLU A 62 -14.27 8.81 -4.53
N THR A 63 -14.77 9.87 -3.89
CA THR A 63 -16.00 10.54 -4.36
C THR A 63 -15.80 11.32 -5.65
N THR A 64 -14.56 11.62 -6.04
CA THR A 64 -14.23 12.52 -7.16
C THR A 64 -13.32 11.90 -8.22
N LYS A 65 -12.55 10.86 -7.89
CA LYS A 65 -11.60 10.21 -8.80
C LYS A 65 -11.79 8.69 -8.80
N PRO A 66 -11.94 8.06 -9.98
CA PRO A 66 -11.96 6.60 -10.07
C PRO A 66 -10.58 6.00 -9.77
N LYS A 67 -10.55 4.76 -9.29
CA LYS A 67 -9.31 3.98 -9.17
C LYS A 67 -8.73 3.62 -10.57
N PRO A 68 -7.41 3.57 -10.76
CA PRO A 68 -6.36 3.97 -9.82
C PRO A 68 -6.27 5.50 -9.68
N PHE A 69 -5.98 5.95 -8.47
CA PHE A 69 -5.64 7.35 -8.20
C PHE A 69 -4.42 7.44 -7.29
N ILE A 70 -3.82 8.62 -7.27
CA ILE A 70 -2.78 9.04 -6.35
C ILE A 70 -3.17 10.42 -5.83
N ASP A 71 -2.99 10.64 -4.54
CA ASP A 71 -3.18 11.94 -3.90
C ASP A 71 -2.21 12.10 -2.71
N HIS A 72 -2.18 13.29 -2.11
CA HIS A 72 -1.35 13.60 -0.95
C HIS A 72 -2.00 14.66 -0.07
N ASP A 73 -1.46 14.84 1.12
CA ASP A 73 -1.83 16.01 1.90
C ASP A 73 -1.21 17.28 1.32
N SER A 74 -1.83 18.42 1.64
CA SER A 74 -1.39 19.74 1.16
C SER A 74 0.06 20.07 1.52
N ALA A 75 0.58 19.47 2.61
CA ALA A 75 1.95 19.64 3.05
C ALA A 75 2.91 18.57 2.51
N GLY A 76 2.46 17.56 1.76
CA GLY A 76 3.31 16.49 1.20
C GLY A 76 3.94 15.56 2.25
N ARG A 77 3.44 15.55 3.49
CA ARG A 77 3.86 14.66 4.58
C ARG A 77 3.47 13.20 4.31
N TYR A 78 2.38 12.98 3.61
CA TYR A 78 1.98 11.63 3.21
C TYR A 78 1.33 11.60 1.83
N SER A 79 1.30 10.42 1.26
CA SER A 79 0.69 10.18 -0.04
C SER A 79 -0.10 8.89 -0.03
N VAL A 80 -1.21 8.89 -0.75
CA VAL A 80 -2.14 7.78 -0.83
C VAL A 80 -2.29 7.32 -2.28
N ALA A 81 -2.47 6.02 -2.49
CA ALA A 81 -2.80 5.48 -3.79
C ALA A 81 -3.74 4.29 -3.71
N ALA A 82 -4.63 4.19 -4.69
CA ALA A 82 -5.37 2.96 -4.96
C ALA A 82 -4.65 2.12 -6.02
N LEU A 83 -4.41 0.83 -5.71
CA LEU A 83 -3.67 -0.11 -6.56
C LEU A 83 -4.50 -0.64 -7.75
N GLY A 84 -5.13 0.23 -8.56
CA GLY A 84 -5.79 -0.15 -9.82
C GLY A 84 -7.12 -0.90 -9.67
N GLY A 85 -7.89 -1.02 -10.76
CA GLY A 85 -9.25 -1.58 -10.73
C GLY A 85 -9.33 -3.09 -10.47
N ASP A 86 -8.21 -3.82 -10.56
CA ASP A 86 -8.11 -5.24 -10.27
C ASP A 86 -7.71 -5.55 -8.80
N SER A 87 -7.45 -4.52 -7.99
CA SER A 87 -7.12 -4.64 -6.57
C SER A 87 -7.81 -3.56 -5.74
N ASP A 88 -8.55 -3.99 -4.71
CA ASP A 88 -9.18 -3.07 -3.77
C ASP A 88 -8.21 -2.51 -2.72
N LEU A 89 -6.90 -2.70 -2.92
CA LEU A 89 -5.89 -2.29 -1.96
C LEU A 89 -5.50 -0.82 -2.13
N TYR A 90 -5.24 -0.18 -0.99
CA TYR A 90 -4.70 1.15 -0.88
C TYR A 90 -3.31 1.11 -0.27
N VAL A 91 -2.47 2.04 -0.71
CA VAL A 91 -1.15 2.27 -0.16
C VAL A 91 -1.11 3.65 0.45
N VAL A 92 -0.56 3.74 1.65
CA VAL A 92 -0.20 5.01 2.29
C VAL A 92 1.30 5.04 2.48
N CYS A 93 1.93 6.13 2.05
CA CYS A 93 3.35 6.39 2.18
C CYS A 93 3.56 7.60 3.08
N VAL A 94 4.33 7.43 4.17
CA VAL A 94 4.79 8.52 5.02
C VAL A 94 6.12 9.02 4.45
N ASN A 95 6.15 10.30 4.08
CA ASN A 95 7.28 10.90 3.38
C ASN A 95 8.24 11.53 4.39
N PRO A 96 9.57 11.36 4.19
CA PRO A 96 10.58 11.90 5.11
C PRO A 96 10.68 13.43 5.06
N LEU A 97 10.28 14.02 3.92
CA LEU A 97 10.30 15.45 3.69
C LEU A 97 9.06 15.83 2.87
N PRO A 98 8.52 17.04 3.10
CA PRO A 98 7.42 17.58 2.33
C PRO A 98 7.88 17.93 0.91
N ASP A 99 7.92 16.95 0.01
CA ASP A 99 8.18 17.12 -1.42
C ASP A 99 7.10 16.40 -2.22
N ARG A 100 6.19 17.19 -2.77
CA ARG A 100 5.06 16.69 -3.55
C ARG A 100 5.48 15.89 -4.78
N GLN A 101 6.48 16.34 -5.54
CA GLN A 101 6.88 15.67 -6.77
C GLN A 101 7.58 14.35 -6.45
N ALA A 102 8.46 14.35 -5.45
CA ALA A 102 9.12 13.13 -4.99
C ALA A 102 8.10 12.15 -4.41
N ALA A 103 7.09 12.63 -3.69
CA ALA A 103 6.04 11.80 -3.11
C ALA A 103 5.12 11.18 -4.18
N GLU A 104 4.68 11.97 -5.17
CA GLU A 104 3.92 11.45 -6.32
C GLU A 104 4.71 10.39 -7.09
N ALA A 105 5.98 10.67 -7.44
CA ALA A 105 6.85 9.73 -8.15
C ALA A 105 7.06 8.42 -7.37
N ARG A 106 7.25 8.54 -6.05
CA ARG A 106 7.41 7.42 -5.14
C ARG A 106 6.18 6.54 -5.08
N VAL A 107 5.01 7.15 -4.98
CA VAL A 107 3.74 6.43 -4.90
C VAL A 107 3.36 5.79 -6.25
N VAL A 108 3.67 6.43 -7.39
CA VAL A 108 3.55 5.79 -8.71
C VAL A 108 4.42 4.54 -8.77
N HIS A 109 5.70 4.66 -8.39
CA HIS A 109 6.61 3.52 -8.44
C HIS A 109 6.20 2.41 -7.47
N LEU A 110 5.78 2.77 -6.25
CA LEU A 110 5.20 1.86 -5.26
C LEU A 110 4.02 1.10 -5.83
N ARG A 111 3.07 1.82 -6.44
CA ARG A 111 1.88 1.22 -7.05
C ARG A 111 2.28 0.20 -8.10
N ASP A 112 3.19 0.55 -8.99
CA ASP A 112 3.58 -0.32 -10.10
C ASP A 112 4.35 -1.56 -9.61
N VAL A 113 5.26 -1.40 -8.64
CA VAL A 113 5.99 -2.51 -8.02
C VAL A 113 5.04 -3.41 -7.22
N LEU A 114 4.16 -2.83 -6.42
CA LEU A 114 3.21 -3.59 -5.59
C LEU A 114 2.17 -4.28 -6.44
N ARG A 115 1.67 -3.66 -7.52
CA ARG A 115 0.70 -4.30 -8.42
C ARG A 115 1.23 -5.59 -9.02
N VAL A 116 2.47 -5.59 -9.51
CA VAL A 116 3.11 -6.81 -10.06
C VAL A 116 3.27 -7.86 -8.95
N ARG A 117 3.81 -7.45 -7.79
CA ARG A 117 4.10 -8.36 -6.68
C ARG A 117 2.85 -8.95 -6.05
N VAL A 118 1.81 -8.14 -5.81
CA VAL A 118 0.52 -8.58 -5.24
C VAL A 118 -0.23 -9.46 -6.23
N ARG A 119 -0.20 -9.14 -7.53
CA ARG A 119 -0.79 -10.01 -8.56
C ARG A 119 -0.08 -11.35 -8.61
N ASP A 120 1.25 -11.39 -8.48
CA ASP A 120 1.99 -12.65 -8.37
C ASP A 120 1.61 -13.45 -7.13
N VAL A 121 1.36 -12.80 -5.99
CA VAL A 121 0.84 -13.45 -4.78
C VAL A 121 -0.55 -14.03 -5.03
N ARG A 122 -1.51 -13.23 -5.50
CA ARG A 122 -2.88 -13.69 -5.81
C ARG A 122 -2.90 -14.82 -6.83
N ASN A 123 -2.07 -14.73 -7.88
CA ASN A 123 -1.96 -15.78 -8.90
C ASN A 123 -1.39 -17.09 -8.31
N ARG A 124 -0.46 -17.00 -7.35
CA ARG A 124 0.03 -18.17 -6.62
C ARG A 124 -1.04 -18.75 -5.72
N GLU A 125 -1.85 -17.93 -5.06
CA GLU A 125 -3.01 -18.39 -4.28
C GLU A 125 -4.02 -19.14 -5.14
N ILE A 126 -4.41 -18.58 -6.29
CA ILE A 126 -5.35 -19.23 -7.24
C ILE A 126 -4.78 -20.55 -7.75
N ARG A 127 -3.49 -20.62 -8.10
CA ARG A 127 -2.85 -21.85 -8.56
C ARG A 127 -2.76 -22.92 -7.47
N VAL A 128 -2.52 -22.54 -6.22
CA VAL A 128 -2.52 -23.47 -5.09
C VAL A 128 -3.94 -23.94 -4.78
N ALA A 129 -4.93 -23.05 -4.76
CA ALA A 129 -6.33 -23.39 -4.54
C ALA A 129 -6.87 -24.33 -5.64
N ASN A 130 -6.49 -24.10 -6.89
CA ASN A 130 -6.84 -24.96 -8.02
C ASN A 130 -5.95 -26.22 -8.14
N GLY A 131 -4.89 -26.32 -7.33
CA GLY A 131 -3.95 -27.44 -7.31
C GLY A 131 -4.28 -28.54 -6.29
N TYR A 132 -5.38 -28.40 -5.53
CA TYR A 132 -5.94 -29.42 -4.62
C TYR A 132 -7.18 -30.12 -5.20
N LEU A 133 -7.17 -30.39 -6.51
CA LEU A 133 -8.06 -31.32 -7.18
C LEU A 133 -7.20 -32.28 -8.01
N ASN A 134 -6.49 -33.17 -7.34
CA ASN A 134 -6.15 -34.54 -7.76
C ASN A 134 -5.50 -35.27 -6.58
#